data_AF-A0A2V8B3L4-F1
#
_entry.id   AF-A0A2V8B3L4-F1
#
_cell.length_a   1.000
_cell.length_b   1.000
_cell.length_c   1.000
_cell.angle_alpha   90.00
_cell.angle_beta   90.00
_cell.angle_gamma   90.00
#
_symmetry.space_group_name_H-M   'P 1'
#
loop_
_entity.id
_entity.type
_entity.pdbx_description
1 polymer ?
#
loop_
_entity_poly.entity_id
_entity_poly.type
_entity_poly.pdbx_seq_one_letter_code
_entity_poly.pdbx_strand_id
1 'polypeptide(L)'
;MLYAGFAKLKPFVNLGTVFLAVDVIFFVLAIYLTGADRSWLFFILFIRTADQSNTSFRRALAFSHLSVAAYVAMLLELEFLEHRDVSWPAEIFKVALLYSANFYISLTARTAERLRARLVSAIRLSRKLVGQLQDQSHELNEARRAAEKASRVKSEFLANMSHEIRTPMNGIMGLTSLPLESPLTADQHENLVLVQASAASLMQILNDILDLSKIEAERMTIDPVRFHVREWLDRCVKPLVESARAKGLELASGVADGVPNEVIADASRLQQVLTNLIGNAIKFTEHGRVDVRVALE
;
A
#
# COMPACT_ATOMS: atom_id res chain seq x y z
N MET A 1 19.89 42.44 26.00
CA MET A 1 18.98 42.39 27.17
C MET A 1 17.56 42.95 26.91
N LEU A 2 17.33 43.78 25.88
CA LEU A 2 15.99 44.32 25.56
C LEU A 2 15.00 43.32 24.91
N TYR A 3 15.50 42.21 24.34
CA TYR A 3 14.67 41.24 23.62
C TYR A 3 13.90 40.27 24.56
N ALA A 4 14.40 40.05 25.77
CA ALA A 4 13.83 39.09 26.73
C ALA A 4 12.62 39.67 27.50
N GLY A 5 12.49 40.99 27.62
CA GLY A 5 11.33 41.65 28.24
C GLY A 5 10.10 41.68 27.33
N PHE A 6 10.29 41.58 26.00
CA PHE A 6 9.22 41.71 25.02
C PHE A 6 8.33 40.45 24.90
N ALA A 7 8.83 39.29 25.32
CA ALA A 7 8.13 38.01 25.20
C ALA A 7 7.10 37.74 26.33
N LYS A 8 7.11 38.54 27.41
CA LYS A 8 6.25 38.32 28.60
C LYS A 8 5.06 39.26 28.74
N LEU A 9 4.94 40.29 27.91
CA LEU A 9 3.70 41.03 27.77
C LEU A 9 2.93 40.46 26.58
N LYS A 10 1.80 39.79 26.81
CA LYS A 10 0.71 39.81 25.83
C LYS A 10 0.22 41.26 25.82
N PRO A 11 0.54 42.09 24.81
CA PRO A 11 -0.06 43.40 24.80
C PRO A 11 -1.43 43.23 24.17
N PHE A 12 -2.47 43.75 24.83
CA PHE A 12 -3.80 43.92 24.23
C PHE A 12 -3.75 44.71 22.90
N VAL A 13 -2.58 45.27 22.55
CA VAL A 13 -2.33 46.05 21.35
C VAL A 13 -1.03 45.56 20.67
N ASN A 14 -1.12 45.11 19.42
CA ASN A 14 0.05 44.72 18.64
C ASN A 14 0.93 45.95 18.37
N LEU A 15 2.09 46.05 19.03
CA LEU A 15 2.95 47.24 18.99
C LEU A 15 3.40 47.59 17.55
N GLY A 16 3.57 46.58 16.69
CA GLY A 16 3.86 46.78 15.27
C GLY A 16 2.70 47.41 14.51
N THR A 17 1.46 47.04 14.84
CA THR A 17 0.25 47.65 14.28
C THR A 17 0.07 49.11 14.73
N VAL A 18 0.41 49.42 15.98
CA VAL A 18 0.40 50.81 16.48
C VAL A 18 1.44 51.66 15.76
N PHE A 19 2.67 51.15 15.66
CA PHE A 19 3.75 51.82 14.92
C PHE A 19 3.34 52.12 13.47
N LEU A 20 2.78 51.12 12.77
CA LEU A 20 2.31 51.27 11.40
C LEU A 20 1.15 52.27 11.27
N ALA A 21 0.26 52.35 12.26
CA ALA A 21 -0.84 53.31 12.27
C ALA A 21 -0.35 54.74 12.50
N VAL A 22 0.64 54.93 13.38
CA VAL A 22 1.31 56.23 13.59
C VAL A 22 2.04 56.68 12.32
N ASP A 23 2.62 55.75 11.57
CA ASP A 23 3.33 56.05 10.32
C ASP A 23 2.41 56.64 9.22
N VAL A 24 1.09 56.36 9.26
CA VAL A 24 0.10 57.02 8.38
C VAL A 24 0.11 58.54 8.59
N ILE A 25 0.22 58.98 9.85
CA ILE A 25 0.27 60.40 10.21
C ILE A 25 1.54 61.05 9.62
N PHE A 26 2.66 60.33 9.65
CA PHE A 26 3.91 60.82 9.06
C PHE A 26 3.81 61.03 7.54
N PHE A 27 3.15 60.11 6.82
CA PHE A 27 2.91 60.29 5.38
C PHE A 27 1.94 61.42 5.07
N VAL A 28 0.88 61.58 5.87
CA VAL A 28 -0.03 62.73 5.73
C VAL A 28 0.70 64.04 6.00
N LEU A 29 1.58 64.10 7.00
CA LEU A 29 2.43 65.25 7.26
C LEU A 29 3.38 65.53 6.08
N ALA A 30 3.98 64.50 5.46
CA ALA A 30 4.81 64.67 4.28
C ALA A 30 4.01 65.23 3.08
N ILE A 31 2.77 64.78 2.89
CA ILE A 31 1.85 65.32 1.87
C ILE A 31 1.55 66.80 2.17
N TYR A 32 1.23 67.12 3.43
CA TYR A 32 0.97 68.48 3.88
C TYR A 32 2.14 69.43 3.59
N LEU A 33 3.36 69.05 4.02
CA LEU A 33 4.57 69.84 3.84
C LEU A 33 4.98 70.04 2.37
N THR A 34 4.53 69.17 1.46
CA THR A 34 4.84 69.23 0.02
C THR A 34 3.77 69.94 -0.80
N GLY A 35 2.86 70.67 -0.16
CA GLY A 35 1.83 71.47 -0.83
C GLY A 35 0.43 70.89 -0.74
N ALA A 36 0.21 69.85 0.07
CA ALA A 36 -1.08 69.29 0.44
C ALA A 36 -1.98 68.92 -0.76
N ASP A 37 -3.06 69.66 -1.03
CA ASP A 37 -3.98 69.49 -2.16
C ASP A 37 -3.29 69.60 -3.53
N ARG A 38 -2.15 70.31 -3.62
CA ARG A 38 -1.35 70.37 -4.86
C ARG A 38 -0.32 69.26 -4.97
N SER A 39 -0.09 68.51 -3.89
CA SER A 39 0.90 67.43 -3.86
C SER A 39 0.37 66.19 -4.57
N TRP A 40 1.24 65.58 -5.39
CA TRP A 40 0.97 64.26 -5.95
C TRP A 40 1.28 63.13 -4.97
N LEU A 41 1.90 63.39 -3.82
CA LEU A 41 2.33 62.34 -2.87
C LEU A 41 1.18 61.58 -2.20
N PHE A 42 -0.09 61.90 -2.45
CA PHE A 42 -1.24 61.17 -1.90
C PHE A 42 -1.18 59.65 -2.14
N PHE A 43 -0.57 59.21 -3.25
CA PHE A 43 -0.42 57.78 -3.58
C PHE A 43 0.50 57.02 -2.61
N ILE A 44 1.36 57.70 -1.85
CA ILE A 44 2.27 57.02 -0.90
C ILE A 44 1.49 56.26 0.19
N LEU A 45 0.27 56.71 0.46
CA LEU A 45 -0.66 56.05 1.38
C LEU A 45 -1.06 54.64 0.92
N PHE A 46 -0.88 54.29 -0.35
CA PHE A 46 -1.05 52.91 -0.85
C PHE A 46 -0.12 51.91 -0.16
N ILE A 47 1.10 52.34 0.15
CA ILE A 47 2.16 51.47 0.71
C ILE A 47 1.69 50.86 2.03
N ARG A 48 0.96 51.61 2.85
CA ARG A 48 0.48 51.13 4.15
C ARG A 48 -0.54 50.00 4.01
N THR A 49 -1.45 50.13 3.07
CA THR A 49 -2.40 49.04 2.74
C THR A 49 -1.67 47.85 2.12
N ALA A 50 -0.68 48.11 1.25
CA ALA A 50 0.12 47.07 0.60
C ALA A 50 0.95 46.26 1.60
N ASP A 51 1.58 46.89 2.58
CA ASP A 51 2.35 46.21 3.63
C ASP A 51 1.46 45.25 4.44
N GLN A 52 0.19 45.61 4.64
CA GLN A 52 -0.76 44.76 5.36
C GLN A 52 -1.34 43.64 4.49
N SER A 53 -1.21 43.70 3.17
CA SER A 53 -1.80 42.70 2.25
C SER A 53 -1.26 41.28 2.47
N ASN A 54 -0.05 41.15 3.01
CA ASN A 54 0.54 39.85 3.34
C ASN A 54 0.14 39.30 4.72
N THR A 55 -0.57 40.08 5.54
CA THR A 55 -0.90 39.70 6.92
C THR A 55 -2.30 39.10 7.03
N SER A 56 -3.34 39.91 6.85
CA SER A 56 -4.74 39.46 6.82
C SER A 56 -5.62 40.46 6.08
N PHE A 57 -6.72 39.96 5.53
CA PHE A 57 -7.72 40.79 4.86
C PHE A 57 -8.24 41.92 5.75
N ARG A 58 -8.57 41.60 7.00
CA ARG A 58 -9.12 42.58 7.95
C ARG A 58 -8.15 43.72 8.24
N ARG A 59 -6.85 43.42 8.32
CA ARG A 59 -5.82 44.45 8.56
C ARG A 59 -5.61 45.32 7.34
N ALA A 60 -5.48 44.73 6.16
CA ALA A 60 -5.37 45.50 4.92
C ALA A 60 -6.57 46.45 4.75
N LEU A 61 -7.79 45.95 4.98
CA LEU A 61 -9.00 46.76 4.89
C LEU A 61 -9.04 47.88 5.95
N ALA A 62 -8.61 47.61 7.19
CA ALA A 62 -8.55 48.64 8.22
C ALA A 62 -7.57 49.77 7.86
N PHE A 63 -6.40 49.44 7.32
CA PHE A 63 -5.42 50.43 6.87
C PHE A 63 -5.85 51.18 5.61
N SER A 64 -6.64 50.53 4.73
CA SER A 64 -7.31 51.18 3.61
C SER A 64 -8.22 52.32 4.10
N HIS A 65 -9.09 52.04 5.08
CA HIS A 65 -9.98 53.06 5.66
C HIS A 65 -9.20 54.13 6.42
N LEU A 66 -8.22 53.75 7.23
CA LEU A 66 -7.41 54.69 8.01
C LEU A 66 -6.66 55.69 7.12
N SER A 67 -6.06 55.21 6.03
CA SER A 67 -5.29 56.04 5.10
C SER A 67 -6.17 57.07 4.39
N VAL A 68 -7.37 56.66 3.96
CA VAL A 68 -8.32 57.55 3.30
C VAL A 68 -8.92 58.54 4.29
N ALA A 69 -9.27 58.09 5.50
CA ALA A 69 -9.78 58.97 6.55
C ALA A 69 -8.74 60.04 6.96
N ALA A 70 -7.47 59.66 7.08
CA ALA A 70 -6.40 60.60 7.41
C ALA A 70 -6.16 61.63 6.29
N TYR A 71 -6.25 61.21 5.03
CA TYR A 71 -6.17 62.13 3.89
C TYR A 71 -7.36 63.11 3.84
N VAL A 72 -8.59 62.62 4.03
CA VAL A 72 -9.80 63.46 4.08
C VAL A 72 -9.76 64.42 5.27
N ALA A 73 -9.28 63.97 6.44
CA ALA A 73 -9.12 64.83 7.61
C ALA A 73 -8.16 66.00 7.33
N MET A 74 -7.03 65.73 6.66
CA MET A 74 -6.10 66.78 6.21
C MET A 74 -6.79 67.77 5.26
N LEU A 75 -7.60 67.31 4.31
CA LEU A 75 -8.34 68.21 3.39
C LEU A 75 -9.36 69.09 4.12
N LEU A 76 -10.09 68.53 5.09
CA LEU A 76 -11.03 69.29 5.92
C LEU A 76 -10.30 70.34 6.78
N GLU A 77 -9.12 70.01 7.30
CA GLU A 77 -8.29 70.96 8.03
C GLU A 77 -7.84 72.13 7.14
N LEU A 78 -7.41 71.87 5.90
CA LEU A 78 -7.04 72.92 4.95
C LEU A 78 -8.20 73.87 4.62
N GLU A 79 -9.41 73.35 4.45
CA GLU A 79 -10.59 74.17 4.10
C GLU A 79 -11.11 74.95 5.32
N PHE A 80 -11.35 74.28 6.44
CA PHE A 80 -12.05 74.89 7.58
C PHE A 80 -11.14 75.67 8.54
N LEU A 81 -9.89 75.22 8.74
CA LEU A 81 -8.98 75.87 9.67
C LEU A 81 -8.07 76.86 8.94
N GLU A 82 -7.49 76.45 7.80
CA GLU A 82 -6.56 77.30 7.04
C GLU A 82 -7.22 78.19 5.98
N HIS A 83 -8.53 78.03 5.74
CA HIS A 83 -9.30 78.80 4.75
C HIS A 83 -8.67 78.75 3.34
N ARG A 84 -8.05 77.62 2.98
CA ARG A 84 -7.43 77.39 1.67
C ARG A 84 -8.52 77.06 0.64
N ASP A 85 -8.38 77.62 -0.57
CA ASP A 85 -9.25 77.28 -1.70
C ASP A 85 -8.88 75.92 -2.30
N VAL A 86 -9.56 74.86 -1.84
CA VAL A 86 -9.30 73.47 -2.23
C VAL A 86 -10.11 73.12 -3.49
N SER A 87 -9.44 72.56 -4.50
CA SER A 87 -10.11 72.08 -5.71
C SER A 87 -10.84 70.75 -5.47
N TRP A 88 -12.06 70.83 -4.94
CA TRP A 88 -12.89 69.68 -4.62
C TRP A 88 -13.06 68.64 -5.75
N PRO A 89 -13.24 69.01 -7.03
CA PRO A 89 -13.32 68.01 -8.11
C PRO A 89 -12.05 67.15 -8.24
N ALA A 90 -10.88 67.75 -8.10
CA ALA A 90 -9.60 67.05 -8.18
C ALA A 90 -9.36 66.19 -6.93
N GLU A 91 -9.70 66.69 -5.75
CA GLU A 91 -9.51 65.96 -4.49
C GLU A 91 -10.49 64.79 -4.33
N ILE A 92 -11.74 64.94 -4.77
CA ILE A 92 -12.71 63.83 -4.83
C ILE A 92 -12.18 62.72 -5.75
N PHE A 93 -11.59 63.07 -6.89
CA PHE A 93 -10.96 62.10 -7.79
C PHE A 93 -9.80 61.37 -7.11
N LYS A 94 -8.91 62.09 -6.41
CA LYS A 94 -7.79 61.47 -5.67
C LYS A 94 -8.29 60.55 -4.54
N VAL A 95 -9.30 60.96 -3.79
CA VAL A 95 -9.92 60.14 -2.73
C VAL A 95 -10.55 58.87 -3.31
N ALA A 96 -11.29 58.98 -4.42
CA ALA A 96 -11.88 57.84 -5.10
C ALA A 96 -10.80 56.87 -5.60
N LEU A 97 -9.77 57.39 -6.27
CA LEU A 97 -8.61 56.59 -6.72
C LEU A 97 -7.90 55.93 -5.53
N LEU A 98 -7.70 56.67 -4.44
CA LEU A 98 -7.05 56.20 -3.23
C LEU A 98 -7.81 55.01 -2.63
N TYR A 99 -9.13 55.16 -2.48
CA TYR A 99 -9.99 54.13 -1.91
C TYR A 99 -10.11 52.91 -2.83
N SER A 100 -10.30 53.09 -4.14
CA SER A 100 -10.41 51.98 -5.09
C SER A 100 -9.14 51.12 -5.13
N ALA A 101 -7.95 51.75 -5.17
CA ALA A 101 -6.69 51.02 -5.19
C ALA A 101 -6.41 50.31 -3.85
N ASN A 102 -6.66 50.96 -2.71
CA ASN A 102 -6.51 50.33 -1.40
C ASN A 102 -7.49 49.17 -1.20
N PHE A 103 -8.73 49.29 -1.69
CA PHE A 103 -9.71 48.21 -1.66
C PHE A 103 -9.27 47.03 -2.53
N TYR A 104 -8.74 47.28 -3.73
CA TYR A 104 -8.16 46.25 -4.59
C TYR A 104 -7.01 45.50 -3.90
N ILE A 105 -6.07 46.21 -3.29
CA ILE A 105 -4.96 45.62 -2.50
C ILE A 105 -5.51 44.80 -1.32
N SER A 106 -6.58 45.26 -0.68
CA SER A 106 -7.22 44.49 0.40
C SER A 106 -7.83 43.19 -0.14
N LEU A 107 -8.46 43.21 -1.33
CA LEU A 107 -9.00 41.99 -1.94
C LEU A 107 -7.91 40.95 -2.26
N THR A 108 -6.72 41.37 -2.71
CA THR A 108 -5.60 40.43 -2.93
C THR A 108 -5.08 39.81 -1.63
N ALA A 109 -5.17 40.53 -0.50
CA ALA A 109 -4.88 39.98 0.82
C ALA A 109 -5.81 38.80 1.17
N ARG A 110 -7.10 38.92 0.81
CA ARG A 110 -8.11 37.87 1.07
C ARG A 110 -7.83 36.59 0.31
N THR A 111 -7.39 36.69 -0.95
CA THR A 111 -7.06 35.52 -1.76
C THR A 111 -5.81 34.84 -1.24
N ALA A 112 -4.78 35.62 -0.89
CA ALA A 112 -3.54 35.11 -0.30
C ALA A 112 -3.78 34.40 1.06
N GLU A 113 -4.61 34.98 1.93
CA GLU A 113 -4.98 34.38 3.23
C GLU A 113 -5.70 33.03 3.05
N ARG A 114 -6.68 32.95 2.14
CA ARG A 114 -7.39 31.69 1.82
C ARG A 114 -6.45 30.62 1.27
N LEU A 115 -5.52 30.99 0.39
CA LEU A 115 -4.55 30.06 -0.17
C LEU A 115 -3.62 29.51 0.91
N ARG A 116 -3.07 30.38 1.77
CA ARG A 116 -2.23 29.98 2.90
C ARG A 116 -2.95 29.01 3.83
N ALA A 117 -4.21 29.29 4.17
CA ALA A 117 -5.01 28.40 5.01
C ALA A 117 -5.17 27.00 4.38
N ARG A 118 -5.48 26.93 3.08
CA ARG A 118 -5.59 25.66 2.33
C ARG A 118 -4.28 24.88 2.27
N LEU A 119 -3.15 25.57 2.04
CA LEU A 119 -1.83 24.94 2.00
C LEU A 119 -1.46 24.35 3.36
N VAL A 120 -1.67 25.10 4.45
CA VAL A 120 -1.38 24.62 5.81
C VAL A 120 -2.26 23.40 6.15
N SER A 121 -3.55 23.42 5.81
CA SER A 121 -4.43 22.26 6.03
C SER A 121 -4.01 21.05 5.17
N ALA A 122 -3.64 21.27 3.91
CA ALA A 122 -3.19 20.21 3.01
C ALA A 122 -1.90 19.56 3.50
N ILE A 123 -0.92 20.36 3.95
CA ILE A 123 0.34 19.84 4.52
C ILE A 123 0.07 19.04 5.80
N ARG A 124 -0.82 19.51 6.68
CA ARG A 124 -1.18 18.75 7.89
C ARG A 124 -1.84 17.41 7.56
N LEU A 125 -2.79 17.41 6.61
CA LEU A 125 -3.46 16.18 6.18
C LEU A 125 -2.47 15.21 5.55
N SER A 126 -1.61 15.71 4.65
CA SER A 126 -0.57 14.91 4.01
C SER A 126 0.37 14.27 5.04
N ARG A 127 0.85 15.02 6.04
CA ARG A 127 1.68 14.45 7.12
C ARG A 127 0.94 13.37 7.91
N LYS A 128 -0.35 13.58 8.22
CA LYS A 128 -1.17 12.59 8.93
C LYS A 128 -1.32 11.31 8.11
N LEU A 129 -1.62 11.43 6.82
CA LEU A 129 -1.74 10.28 5.90
C LEU A 129 -0.43 9.52 5.78
N VAL A 130 0.70 10.22 5.65
CA VAL A 130 2.03 9.59 5.60
C VAL A 130 2.31 8.81 6.88
N GLY A 131 2.01 9.36 8.06
CA GLY A 131 2.17 8.64 9.33
C GLY A 131 1.30 7.38 9.39
N GLN A 132 0.02 7.48 9.01
CA GLN A 132 -0.88 6.32 8.97
C GLN A 132 -0.40 5.22 8.01
N LEU A 133 0.12 5.59 6.84
CA LEU A 133 0.68 4.63 5.89
C LEU A 133 1.94 3.95 6.44
N GLN A 134 2.78 4.69 7.17
CA GLN A 134 3.96 4.12 7.81
C GLN A 134 3.58 3.11 8.89
N ASP A 135 2.61 3.45 9.74
CA ASP A 135 2.11 2.55 10.79
C ASP A 135 1.51 1.26 10.19
N GLN A 136 0.65 1.39 9.17
CA GLN A 136 0.08 0.24 8.46
C GLN A 136 1.15 -0.62 7.78
N SER A 137 2.15 0.02 7.15
CA SER A 137 3.25 -0.71 6.53
C SER A 137 4.08 -1.47 7.57
N HIS A 138 4.25 -0.94 8.77
CA HIS A 138 4.95 -1.61 9.86
C HIS A 138 4.16 -2.84 10.33
N GLU A 139 2.88 -2.68 10.63
CA GLU A 139 1.98 -3.75 11.07
C GLU A 139 1.91 -4.90 10.04
N LEU A 140 1.77 -4.56 8.75
CA LEU A 140 1.76 -5.55 7.67
C LEU A 140 3.09 -6.32 7.60
N ASN A 141 4.22 -5.63 7.76
CA ASN A 141 5.53 -6.27 7.73
C ASN A 141 5.75 -7.19 8.94
N GLU A 142 5.28 -6.82 10.13
CA GLU A 142 5.32 -7.68 11.31
C GLU A 142 4.42 -8.91 11.16
N ALA A 143 3.18 -8.73 10.70
CA ALA A 143 2.25 -9.82 10.42
C ALA A 143 2.83 -10.78 9.37
N ARG A 144 3.43 -10.25 8.30
CA ARG A 144 4.12 -11.05 7.28
C ARG A 144 5.26 -11.88 7.88
N ARG A 145 6.14 -11.26 8.68
CA ARG A 145 7.25 -11.98 9.34
C ARG A 145 6.76 -13.08 10.28
N ALA A 146 5.67 -12.82 11.01
CA ALA A 146 5.06 -13.81 11.89
C ALA A 146 4.51 -15.00 11.09
N ALA A 147 3.83 -14.74 9.97
CA ALA A 147 3.32 -15.79 9.06
C ALA A 147 4.45 -16.60 8.43
N GLU A 148 5.50 -15.95 7.93
CA GLU A 148 6.69 -16.62 7.36
C GLU A 148 7.38 -17.51 8.41
N LYS A 149 7.54 -17.01 9.65
CA LYS A 149 8.09 -17.81 10.75
C LYS A 149 7.23 -19.03 11.06
N ALA A 150 5.91 -18.86 11.14
CA ALA A 150 4.98 -19.95 11.41
C ALA A 150 5.03 -21.02 10.29
N SER A 151 5.06 -20.59 9.03
CA SER A 151 5.20 -21.49 7.86
C SER A 151 6.51 -22.28 7.91
N ARG A 152 7.62 -21.62 8.25
CA ARG A 152 8.92 -22.27 8.40
C ARG A 152 8.91 -23.32 9.52
N VAL A 153 8.38 -22.99 10.70
CA VAL A 153 8.28 -23.92 11.83
C VAL A 153 7.39 -25.11 11.48
N LYS A 154 6.25 -24.89 10.81
CA LYS A 154 5.37 -25.96 10.31
C LYS A 154 6.13 -26.91 9.37
N SER A 155 6.89 -26.35 8.43
CA SER A 155 7.66 -27.13 7.45
C SER A 155 8.77 -27.95 8.10
N GLU A 156 9.54 -27.34 9.02
CA GLU A 156 10.60 -28.03 9.77
C GLU A 156 10.02 -29.13 10.66
N PHE A 157 8.90 -28.87 11.34
CA PHE A 157 8.21 -29.87 12.15
C PHE A 157 7.76 -31.07 11.32
N LEU A 158 7.09 -30.85 10.19
CA LEU A 158 6.61 -31.93 9.33
C LEU A 158 7.77 -32.74 8.74
N ALA A 159 8.84 -32.08 8.30
CA ALA A 159 10.05 -32.76 7.80
C ALA A 159 10.67 -33.67 8.86
N ASN A 160 10.82 -33.18 10.09
CA ASN A 160 11.37 -33.97 11.20
C ASN A 160 10.45 -35.14 11.56
N MET A 161 9.15 -34.90 11.72
CA MET A 161 8.16 -35.95 12.00
C MET A 161 8.15 -37.03 10.92
N SER A 162 8.33 -36.65 9.66
CA SER A 162 8.44 -37.62 8.57
C SER A 162 9.62 -38.57 8.74
N HIS A 163 10.80 -38.05 9.08
CA HIS A 163 11.96 -38.90 9.31
C HIS A 163 11.77 -39.83 10.51
N GLU A 164 11.16 -39.32 11.59
CA GLU A 164 10.89 -40.09 12.80
C GLU A 164 9.81 -41.16 12.59
N ILE A 165 8.84 -40.94 11.70
CA ILE A 165 7.81 -41.94 11.35
C ILE A 165 8.33 -42.93 10.29
N ARG A 166 9.11 -42.48 9.31
CA ARG A 166 9.66 -43.34 8.25
C ARG A 166 10.48 -44.50 8.81
N THR A 167 11.27 -44.25 9.85
CA THR A 167 12.15 -45.26 10.45
C THR A 167 11.39 -46.46 11.05
N PRO A 168 10.42 -46.29 11.97
CA PRO A 168 9.61 -47.39 12.47
C PRO A 168 8.73 -48.01 11.39
N MET A 169 8.22 -47.22 10.43
CA MET A 169 7.40 -47.77 9.34
C MET A 169 8.19 -48.70 8.42
N ASN A 170 9.41 -48.32 8.03
CA ASN A 170 10.30 -49.21 7.29
C ASN A 170 10.65 -50.47 8.10
N GLY A 171 10.78 -50.35 9.42
CA GLY A 171 10.92 -51.50 10.32
C GLY A 171 9.71 -52.44 10.28
N ILE A 172 8.49 -51.91 10.38
CA ILE A 172 7.24 -52.70 10.30
C ILE A 172 7.13 -53.39 8.93
N MET A 173 7.42 -52.68 7.84
CA MET A 173 7.40 -53.26 6.49
C MET A 173 8.45 -54.36 6.34
N GLY A 174 9.66 -54.18 6.88
CA GLY A 174 10.72 -55.20 6.86
C GLY A 174 10.45 -56.41 7.77
N LEU A 175 9.83 -56.19 8.93
CA LEU A 175 9.45 -57.26 9.86
C LEU A 175 8.28 -58.08 9.35
N THR A 176 7.45 -57.52 8.47
CA THR A 176 6.31 -58.22 7.84
C THR A 176 6.68 -58.88 6.52
N SER A 177 7.73 -58.42 5.82
CA SER A 177 8.14 -59.01 4.53
C SER A 177 8.73 -60.42 4.68
N LEU A 178 9.56 -60.68 5.70
CA LEU A 178 10.19 -61.99 5.90
C LEU A 178 9.18 -63.12 6.25
N PRO A 179 8.22 -62.94 7.17
CA PRO A 179 7.22 -63.96 7.46
C PRO A 179 6.30 -64.26 6.26
N LEU A 180 6.02 -63.27 5.41
CA LEU A 180 5.21 -63.47 4.20
C LEU A 180 5.86 -64.43 3.19
N GLU A 181 7.18 -64.65 3.26
CA GLU A 181 7.90 -65.64 2.44
C GLU A 181 7.93 -67.04 3.07
N SER A 182 7.32 -67.23 4.24
CA SER A 182 7.31 -68.47 5.01
C SER A 182 5.94 -69.17 5.01
N PRO A 183 5.84 -70.45 5.43
CA PRO A 183 4.54 -71.13 5.54
C PRO A 183 3.69 -70.49 6.66
N LEU A 184 2.60 -69.84 6.27
CA LEU A 184 1.65 -69.17 7.16
C LEU A 184 0.26 -69.81 7.05
N THR A 185 -0.55 -69.72 8.11
CA THR A 185 -1.99 -69.99 7.97
C THR A 185 -2.65 -68.89 7.13
N ALA A 186 -3.80 -69.18 6.52
CA ALA A 186 -4.54 -68.22 5.70
C ALA A 186 -4.80 -66.90 6.45
N ASP A 187 -5.27 -66.99 7.70
CA ASP A 187 -5.54 -65.82 8.56
C ASP A 187 -4.26 -65.02 8.88
N GLN A 188 -3.11 -65.68 9.10
CA GLN A 188 -1.85 -65.00 9.36
C GLN A 188 -1.34 -64.24 8.12
N HIS A 189 -1.46 -64.87 6.94
CA HIS A 189 -1.09 -64.25 5.68
C HIS A 189 -1.97 -63.02 5.39
N GLU A 190 -3.29 -63.15 5.53
CA GLU A 190 -4.23 -62.04 5.30
C GLU A 190 -3.98 -60.86 6.25
N ASN A 191 -3.73 -61.14 7.54
CA ASN A 191 -3.37 -60.11 8.52
C ASN A 191 -2.05 -59.39 8.19
N LEU A 192 -1.01 -60.13 7.79
CA LEU A 192 0.29 -59.53 7.43
C LEU A 192 0.21 -58.68 6.16
N VAL A 193 -0.54 -59.13 5.16
CA VAL A 193 -0.83 -58.34 3.95
C VAL A 193 -1.56 -57.04 4.31
N LEU A 194 -2.55 -57.11 5.22
CA LEU A 194 -3.28 -55.94 5.68
C LEU A 194 -2.38 -54.94 6.41
N VAL A 195 -1.47 -55.41 7.27
CA VAL A 195 -0.48 -54.56 7.96
C VAL A 195 0.43 -53.88 6.94
N GLN A 196 0.96 -54.61 5.95
CA GLN A 196 1.86 -54.05 4.94
C GLN A 196 1.14 -53.01 4.06
N ALA A 197 -0.10 -53.28 3.65
CA ALA A 197 -0.91 -52.33 2.88
C ALA A 197 -1.22 -51.06 3.69
N SER A 198 -1.54 -51.20 4.98
CA SER A 198 -1.79 -50.08 5.88
C SER A 198 -0.52 -49.23 6.09
N ALA A 199 0.63 -49.89 6.21
CA ALA A 199 1.92 -49.24 6.36
C ALA A 199 2.32 -48.43 5.11
N ALA A 200 2.13 -49.01 3.93
CA ALA A 200 2.37 -48.34 2.66
C ALA A 200 1.44 -47.12 2.47
N SER A 201 0.15 -47.27 2.82
CA SER A 201 -0.83 -46.18 2.77
C SER A 201 -0.46 -45.01 3.69
N LEU A 202 -0.05 -45.30 4.93
CA LEU A 202 0.40 -44.26 5.86
C LEU A 202 1.64 -43.52 5.35
N MET A 203 2.60 -44.24 4.77
CA MET A 203 3.79 -43.66 4.16
C MET A 203 3.44 -42.76 2.97
N GLN A 204 2.46 -43.14 2.16
CA GLN A 204 1.96 -42.30 1.07
C GLN A 204 1.35 -41.00 1.58
N ILE A 205 0.43 -41.07 2.54
CA ILE A 205 -0.21 -39.88 3.16
C ILE A 205 0.86 -38.94 3.74
N LEU A 206 1.84 -39.49 4.44
CA LEU A 206 2.92 -38.72 5.03
C LEU A 206 3.78 -38.00 3.98
N ASN A 207 4.13 -38.69 2.89
CA ASN A 207 4.87 -38.06 1.78
C ASN A 207 4.04 -36.96 1.10
N ASP A 208 2.73 -37.18 0.91
CA ASP A 208 1.84 -36.19 0.31
C ASP A 208 1.73 -34.92 1.18
N ILE A 209 1.66 -35.06 2.51
CA ILE A 209 1.66 -33.92 3.46
C ILE A 209 2.98 -33.13 3.39
N LEU A 210 4.12 -33.83 3.27
CA LEU A 210 5.41 -33.18 3.12
C LEU A 210 5.53 -32.41 1.81
N ASP A 211 5.08 -33.01 0.72
CA ASP A 211 5.13 -32.38 -0.60
C ASP A 211 4.24 -31.14 -0.63
N LEU A 212 3.04 -31.20 -0.05
CA LEU A 212 2.19 -30.02 0.15
C LEU A 212 2.91 -28.93 0.96
N SER A 213 3.60 -29.30 2.03
CA SER A 213 4.34 -28.34 2.87
C SER A 213 5.51 -27.68 2.11
N LYS A 214 6.19 -28.42 1.23
CA LYS A 214 7.24 -27.86 0.36
C LYS A 214 6.67 -26.91 -0.69
N ILE A 215 5.48 -27.21 -1.22
CA ILE A 215 4.75 -26.34 -2.16
C ILE A 215 4.34 -25.04 -1.47
N GLU A 216 3.70 -25.12 -0.31
CA GLU A 216 3.26 -23.96 0.48
C GLU A 216 4.44 -23.04 0.87
N ALA A 217 5.64 -23.60 1.01
CA ALA A 217 6.86 -22.86 1.34
C ALA A 217 7.62 -22.33 0.11
N GLU A 218 7.12 -22.52 -1.12
CA GLU A 218 7.82 -22.21 -2.38
C GLU A 218 9.21 -22.90 -2.51
N ARG A 219 9.41 -24.03 -1.81
CA ARG A 219 10.69 -24.78 -1.78
C ARG A 219 10.69 -26.02 -2.67
N MET A 220 9.60 -26.29 -3.37
CA MET A 220 9.51 -27.43 -4.28
C MET A 220 10.35 -27.14 -5.52
N THR A 221 11.42 -27.91 -5.70
CA THR A 221 12.20 -27.91 -6.94
C THR A 221 11.69 -28.99 -7.88
N ILE A 222 11.66 -28.67 -9.17
CA ILE A 222 11.39 -29.60 -10.27
C ILE A 222 12.76 -30.13 -10.74
N ASP A 223 12.88 -31.45 -10.91
CA ASP A 223 14.09 -32.09 -11.43
C ASP A 223 13.87 -32.54 -12.89
N PRO A 224 14.14 -31.67 -13.90
CA PRO A 224 13.90 -31.99 -15.29
C PRO A 224 14.89 -33.05 -15.79
N VAL A 225 14.38 -34.24 -16.08
CA VAL A 225 15.13 -35.34 -16.68
C VAL A 225 14.58 -35.68 -18.06
N ARG A 226 15.44 -36.18 -18.93
CA ARG A 226 15.05 -36.68 -20.25
C ARG A 226 14.61 -38.14 -20.13
N PHE A 227 13.42 -38.47 -20.60
CA PHE A 227 12.90 -39.85 -20.55
C PHE A 227 11.98 -40.18 -21.73
N HIS A 228 11.84 -41.48 -22.02
CA HIS A 228 10.94 -41.98 -23.05
C HIS A 228 9.49 -42.04 -22.57
N VAL A 229 8.58 -41.30 -23.21
CA VAL A 229 7.18 -41.13 -22.75
C VAL A 229 6.42 -42.46 -22.72
N ARG A 230 6.59 -43.30 -23.75
CA ARG A 230 5.88 -44.58 -23.86
C ARG A 230 6.31 -45.57 -22.78
N GLU A 231 7.61 -45.71 -22.56
CA GLU A 231 8.16 -46.57 -21.51
C GLU A 231 7.79 -46.07 -20.11
N TRP A 232 7.85 -44.75 -19.91
CA TRP A 232 7.47 -44.13 -18.65
C TRP A 232 5.97 -44.32 -18.35
N LEU A 233 5.10 -44.16 -19.34
CA LEU A 233 3.66 -44.39 -19.20
C LEU A 233 3.37 -45.84 -18.81
N ASP A 234 4.00 -46.81 -19.50
CA ASP A 234 3.83 -48.23 -19.20
C ASP A 234 4.26 -48.55 -17.75
N ARG A 235 5.41 -48.01 -17.31
CA ARG A 235 5.88 -48.18 -15.91
C ARG A 235 4.92 -47.58 -14.88
N CYS A 236 4.23 -46.48 -15.21
CA CYS A 236 3.26 -45.87 -14.31
C CYS A 236 1.95 -46.65 -14.23
N VAL A 237 1.48 -47.19 -15.36
CA VAL A 237 0.17 -47.85 -15.49
C VAL A 237 0.22 -49.30 -14.99
N LYS A 238 1.31 -50.03 -15.29
CA LYS A 238 1.45 -51.47 -15.03
C LYS A 238 1.14 -51.90 -13.60
N PRO A 239 1.56 -51.19 -12.53
CA PRO A 239 1.22 -51.56 -11.15
C PRO A 239 -0.28 -51.47 -10.84
N LEU A 240 -1.03 -50.64 -11.57
CA LEU A 240 -2.45 -50.37 -11.34
C LEU A 240 -3.38 -51.30 -12.13
N VAL A 241 -2.83 -52.05 -13.10
CA VAL A 241 -3.59 -53.02 -13.91
C VAL A 241 -4.20 -54.10 -13.03
N GLU A 242 -3.45 -54.64 -12.07
CA GLU A 242 -3.94 -55.68 -11.17
C GLU A 242 -5.04 -55.15 -10.23
N SER A 243 -4.91 -53.92 -9.73
CA SER A 243 -5.98 -53.27 -8.94
C SER A 243 -7.25 -53.04 -9.76
N ALA A 244 -7.13 -52.64 -11.03
CA ALA A 244 -8.29 -52.49 -11.92
C ALA A 244 -8.97 -53.83 -12.20
N ARG A 245 -8.17 -54.88 -12.51
CA ARG A 245 -8.65 -56.24 -12.75
C ARG A 245 -9.35 -56.84 -11.53
N ALA A 246 -8.81 -56.65 -10.33
CA ALA A 246 -9.44 -57.09 -9.09
C ALA A 246 -10.85 -56.49 -8.88
N LYS A 247 -11.10 -55.30 -9.44
CA LYS A 247 -12.41 -54.62 -9.44
C LYS A 247 -13.26 -54.93 -10.69
N GLY A 248 -12.76 -55.76 -11.61
CA GLY A 248 -13.45 -56.08 -12.87
C GLY A 248 -13.48 -54.93 -13.88
N LEU A 249 -12.56 -53.97 -13.78
CA LEU A 249 -12.45 -52.83 -14.70
C LEU A 249 -11.39 -53.08 -15.78
N GLU A 250 -11.66 -52.59 -16.99
CA GLU A 250 -10.64 -52.51 -18.05
C GLU A 250 -9.79 -51.24 -17.86
N LEU A 251 -8.46 -51.37 -17.88
CA LEU A 251 -7.52 -50.24 -17.84
C LEU A 251 -6.70 -50.24 -19.13
N ALA A 252 -6.84 -49.19 -19.95
CA ALA A 252 -6.08 -49.02 -21.18
C ALA A 252 -5.26 -47.74 -21.13
N SER A 253 -4.09 -47.76 -21.77
CA SER A 253 -3.24 -46.57 -21.91
C SER A 253 -2.67 -46.45 -23.32
N GLY A 254 -2.49 -45.22 -23.81
CA GLY A 254 -1.97 -44.97 -25.15
C GLY A 254 -1.34 -43.59 -25.31
N VAL A 255 -0.29 -43.55 -26.12
CA VAL A 255 0.40 -42.31 -26.53
C VAL A 255 0.15 -42.09 -28.03
N ALA A 256 -0.38 -40.93 -28.39
CA ALA A 256 -0.67 -40.56 -29.76
C ALA A 256 0.62 -40.38 -30.59
N ASP A 257 0.56 -40.63 -31.90
CA ASP A 257 1.74 -40.61 -32.78
C ASP A 257 2.40 -39.23 -32.92
N GLY A 258 1.65 -38.15 -32.64
CA GLY A 258 2.20 -36.79 -32.64
C GLY A 258 3.09 -36.46 -31.43
N VAL A 259 3.11 -37.30 -30.40
CA VAL A 259 3.89 -37.05 -29.17
C VAL A 259 5.36 -37.47 -29.38
N PRO A 260 6.34 -36.59 -29.11
CA PRO A 260 7.75 -36.95 -29.17
C PRO A 260 8.08 -38.14 -28.28
N ASN A 261 8.94 -39.05 -28.76
CA ASN A 261 9.35 -40.22 -27.99
C ASN A 261 10.11 -39.85 -26.71
N GLU A 262 10.83 -38.74 -26.69
CA GLU A 262 11.52 -38.20 -25.51
C GLU A 262 10.95 -36.85 -25.11
N VAL A 263 10.80 -36.64 -23.80
CA VAL A 263 10.44 -35.34 -23.21
C VAL A 263 11.38 -35.00 -22.07
N ILE A 264 11.47 -33.71 -21.73
CA ILE A 264 12.22 -33.22 -20.57
C ILE A 264 11.22 -32.73 -19.54
N ALA A 265 11.11 -33.44 -18.42
CA ALA A 265 10.23 -33.09 -17.30
C ALA A 265 10.66 -33.83 -16.02
N ASP A 266 10.04 -33.52 -14.89
CA ASP A 266 10.21 -34.30 -13.65
C ASP A 266 9.36 -35.58 -13.72
N ALA A 267 9.98 -36.65 -14.19
CA ALA A 267 9.35 -37.95 -14.39
C ALA A 267 8.74 -38.52 -13.11
N SER A 268 9.36 -38.26 -11.96
CA SER A 268 8.93 -38.79 -10.66
C SER A 268 7.62 -38.13 -10.20
N ARG A 269 7.52 -36.81 -10.37
CA ARG A 269 6.33 -36.04 -10.01
C ARG A 269 5.18 -36.27 -10.96
N LEU A 270 5.46 -36.33 -12.27
CA LEU A 270 4.46 -36.71 -13.24
C LEU A 270 3.90 -38.11 -12.93
N GLN A 271 4.76 -39.03 -12.47
CA GLN A 271 4.33 -40.38 -12.12
C GLN A 271 3.37 -40.33 -10.93
N GLN A 272 3.70 -39.58 -9.89
CA GLN A 272 2.84 -39.38 -8.72
C GLN A 272 1.48 -38.79 -9.10
N VAL A 273 1.45 -37.76 -9.94
CA VAL A 273 0.21 -37.15 -10.45
C VAL A 273 -0.61 -38.20 -11.20
N LEU A 274 0.01 -38.90 -12.15
CA LEU A 274 -0.67 -39.88 -12.99
C LEU A 274 -1.21 -41.07 -12.18
N THR A 275 -0.43 -41.62 -11.26
CA THR A 275 -0.86 -42.74 -10.41
C THR A 275 -1.99 -42.34 -9.48
N ASN A 276 -1.98 -41.12 -8.94
CA ASN A 276 -3.09 -40.60 -8.12
C ASN A 276 -4.37 -40.43 -8.94
N LEU A 277 -4.28 -39.92 -10.18
CA LEU A 277 -5.43 -39.77 -11.06
C LEU A 277 -6.01 -41.12 -11.48
N ILE A 278 -5.17 -42.07 -11.90
CA ILE A 278 -5.61 -43.41 -12.28
C ILE A 278 -6.17 -44.15 -11.06
N GLY A 279 -5.51 -44.06 -9.91
CA GLY A 279 -5.99 -44.66 -8.65
C GLY A 279 -7.37 -44.13 -8.25
N ASN A 280 -7.60 -42.83 -8.37
CA ASN A 280 -8.92 -42.22 -8.16
C ASN A 280 -9.93 -42.71 -9.20
N ALA A 281 -9.56 -42.77 -10.49
CA ALA A 281 -10.44 -43.28 -11.53
C ALA A 281 -10.88 -44.73 -11.25
N ILE A 282 -9.97 -45.62 -10.88
CA ILE A 282 -10.28 -47.01 -10.50
C ILE A 282 -11.17 -47.04 -9.25
N LYS A 283 -10.85 -46.22 -8.23
CA LYS A 283 -11.61 -46.16 -6.98
C LYS A 283 -13.07 -45.76 -7.22
N PHE A 284 -13.31 -44.74 -8.04
CA PHE A 284 -14.65 -44.15 -8.23
C PHE A 284 -15.42 -44.71 -9.44
N THR A 285 -14.78 -45.50 -10.31
CA THR A 285 -15.49 -46.22 -11.38
C THR A 285 -16.01 -47.55 -10.85
N GLU A 286 -17.33 -47.75 -10.86
CA GLU A 286 -17.92 -49.02 -10.41
C GLU A 286 -17.81 -50.10 -11.48
N HIS A 287 -18.23 -49.82 -12.72
CA HIS A 287 -18.23 -50.76 -13.85
C HIS A 287 -17.74 -50.06 -15.12
N GLY A 288 -17.12 -50.80 -16.04
CA GLY A 288 -16.65 -50.28 -17.34
C GLY A 288 -15.14 -50.21 -17.45
N ARG A 289 -14.61 -49.07 -17.93
CA ARG A 289 -13.18 -48.91 -18.24
C ARG A 289 -12.61 -47.55 -17.87
N VAL A 290 -11.29 -47.51 -17.69
CA VAL A 290 -10.48 -46.31 -17.50
C VAL A 290 -9.48 -46.23 -18.67
N ASP A 291 -9.55 -45.14 -19.45
CA ASP A 291 -8.65 -44.87 -20.58
C ASP A 291 -7.67 -43.75 -20.23
N VAL A 292 -6.36 -44.01 -20.35
CA VAL A 292 -5.29 -43.01 -20.19
C VAL A 292 -4.74 -42.64 -21.56
N ARG A 293 -4.84 -41.36 -21.97
CA ARG A 293 -4.34 -40.88 -23.27
C ARG A 293 -3.36 -39.74 -23.10
N VAL A 294 -2.23 -39.84 -23.80
CA VAL A 294 -1.24 -38.76 -23.92
C VAL A 294 -1.24 -38.26 -25.37
N ALA A 295 -1.51 -36.97 -25.56
CA ALA A 295 -1.56 -36.30 -26.86
C ALA A 295 -0.99 -34.87 -26.74
N LEU A 296 -0.54 -34.29 -27.85
CA LEU A 296 -0.25 -32.86 -27.93
C LEU A 296 -1.56 -32.09 -28.18
N GLU A 297 -1.73 -30.95 -27.53
CA GLU A 297 -2.77 -29.95 -27.86
C GLU A 297 -2.34 -29.09 -29.06
#